data_AF-A0A836V4L1-F1
#
_entry.id   AF-A0A836V4L1-F1
#
_cell.length_a   1.000
_cell.length_b   1.000
_cell.length_c   1.000
_cell.angle_alpha   90.00
_cell.angle_beta   90.00
_cell.angle_gamma   90.00
#
_symmetry.space_group_name_H-M   'P 1'
#
loop_
_entity.id
_entity.type
_entity.pdbx_description
1 polymer ?
#
loop_
_entity_poly.entity_id
_entity_poly.type
_entity_poly.pdbx_seq_one_letter_code
_entity_poly.pdbx_strand_id
1 'polypeptide(L)'
;MADWFTYALLTSLLWGCIPVLEKTGIQAMDNLFAAALMRASGAIMGAVLIPIFSPSAFKAIATAPPRAYLCLMAAGFLGSFVGQLTNLNALKLGEVTKVVPVTASWPLLAMAAAFILLGEPVTAKKVGAVVLVVSGVILARI
;
A
#
# COMPACT_ATOMS: atom_id res chain seq x y z
N MET A 1 -15.83 -15.13 14.78
CA MET A 1 -15.41 -13.71 14.62
C MET A 1 -14.13 -13.72 13.81
N ALA A 2 -14.10 -13.10 12.64
CA ALA A 2 -12.84 -12.95 11.90
C ALA A 2 -11.95 -11.97 12.67
N ASP A 3 -10.76 -12.43 13.04
CA ASP A 3 -9.78 -11.60 13.74
C ASP A 3 -9.10 -10.65 12.74
N TRP A 4 -8.63 -9.48 13.20
CA TRP A 4 -7.91 -8.51 12.35
C TRP A 4 -6.71 -9.17 11.67
N PHE A 5 -6.12 -10.18 12.33
CA PHE A 5 -5.01 -10.97 11.83
C PHE A 5 -5.35 -11.76 10.56
N THR A 6 -6.56 -12.35 10.48
CA THR A 6 -6.99 -13.11 9.29
C THR A 6 -7.09 -12.20 8.07
N TYR A 7 -7.67 -11.01 8.23
CA TYR A 7 -7.74 -10.02 7.15
C TYR A 7 -6.34 -9.56 6.73
N ALA A 8 -5.45 -9.30 7.69
CA ALA A 8 -4.07 -8.90 7.40
C ALA A 8 -3.30 -9.97 6.61
N LEU A 9 -3.47 -11.25 6.95
CA LEU A 9 -2.88 -12.37 6.21
C LEU A 9 -3.41 -12.45 4.78
N LEU A 10 -4.73 -12.35 4.60
CA LEU A 10 -5.34 -12.35 3.27
C LEU A 10 -4.84 -11.16 2.43
N THR A 11 -4.76 -9.97 3.02
CA THR A 11 -4.18 -8.79 2.38
C THR A 11 -2.73 -9.05 1.97
N SER A 12 -1.91 -9.63 2.86
CA SER A 12 -0.51 -9.95 2.54
C SER A 12 -0.38 -10.92 1.37
N LEU A 13 -1.25 -11.94 1.29
CA LEU A 13 -1.25 -12.89 0.18
C LEU A 13 -1.62 -12.21 -1.13
N LEU A 14 -2.70 -11.44 -1.14
CA LEU A 14 -3.15 -10.71 -2.33
C LEU A 14 -2.11 -9.69 -2.79
N TRP A 15 -1.53 -8.94 -1.85
CA TRP A 15 -0.53 -7.92 -2.15
C TRP A 15 0.81 -8.54 -2.59
N GLY A 16 1.15 -9.74 -2.14
CA GLY A 16 2.35 -10.45 -2.57
C GLY A 16 2.37 -10.76 -4.07
N CYS A 17 1.20 -10.97 -4.69
CA CYS A 17 1.09 -11.22 -6.13
C CYS A 17 1.25 -9.93 -6.97
N ILE A 18 0.98 -8.77 -6.40
CA ILE A 18 0.86 -7.51 -7.14
C ILE A 18 2.17 -7.12 -7.86
N PRO A 19 3.35 -7.10 -7.21
CA PRO A 19 4.59 -6.65 -7.86
C PRO A 19 4.98 -7.50 -9.08
N VAL A 20 4.62 -8.79 -9.09
CA VAL A 20 4.86 -9.68 -10.23
C VAL A 20 3.97 -9.28 -11.41
N LEU A 21 2.68 -9.04 -11.17
CA LEU A 21 1.74 -8.57 -12.20
C LEU A 21 2.14 -7.19 -12.73
N GLU A 22 2.51 -6.27 -11.83
CA GLU A 22 2.97 -4.93 -12.20
C GLU A 22 4.24 -4.99 -13.03
N LYS A 23 5.26 -5.73 -12.58
CA LYS A 23 6.51 -5.92 -13.33
C LYS A 23 6.24 -6.47 -14.73
N THR A 24 5.39 -7.49 -14.83
CA THR A 24 5.02 -8.11 -16.11
C THR A 24 4.34 -7.09 -17.03
N GLY A 25 3.39 -6.31 -16.50
CA GLY A 25 2.67 -5.30 -17.28
C GLY A 25 3.55 -4.14 -17.73
N ILE A 26 4.34 -3.55 -16.83
CA ILE A 26 5.19 -2.38 -17.16
C ILE A 26 6.36 -2.72 -18.08
N GLN A 27 6.82 -3.98 -18.12
CA GLN A 27 7.86 -4.40 -19.06
C GLN A 27 7.37 -4.40 -20.51
N ALA A 28 6.06 -4.56 -20.73
CA ALA A 28 5.45 -4.48 -22.05
C ALA A 28 5.08 -3.03 -22.47
N MET A 29 5.46 -2.03 -21.68
CA MET A 29 5.04 -0.64 -21.89
C MET A 29 6.19 0.36 -21.80
N ASP A 30 6.26 1.26 -22.79
CA ASP A 30 7.23 2.36 -22.76
C ASP A 30 6.79 3.50 -21.84
N ASN A 31 5.49 3.84 -21.85
CA ASN A 31 4.93 4.96 -21.09
C ASN A 31 4.45 4.51 -19.70
N LEU A 32 5.15 4.97 -18.65
CA LEU A 32 4.82 4.65 -17.25
C LEU A 32 3.50 5.27 -16.78
N PHE A 33 3.15 6.45 -17.26
CA PHE A 33 1.87 7.11 -16.91
C PHE A 33 0.68 6.35 -17.50
N ALA A 34 0.83 5.78 -18.70
CA ALA A 34 -0.18 4.91 -19.29
C ALA A 34 -0.37 3.64 -18.44
N ALA A 35 0.72 3.00 -18.01
CA ALA A 35 0.65 1.85 -17.10
C ALA A 35 -0.02 2.20 -15.77
N ALA A 36 0.29 3.38 -15.21
CA ALA A 36 -0.34 3.85 -13.98
C ALA A 36 -1.86 4.07 -14.17
N LEU A 37 -2.28 4.61 -15.31
CA LEU A 37 -3.69 4.76 -15.66
C LEU A 37 -4.41 3.41 -15.82
N MET A 38 -3.76 2.44 -16.46
CA MET A 38 -4.30 1.06 -16.59
C MET A 38 -4.44 0.37 -15.23
N ARG A 39 -3.52 0.62 -14.30
CA ARG A 39 -3.67 0.12 -12.92
C ARG A 39 -4.79 0.85 -12.17
N ALA A 40 -4.91 2.16 -12.34
CA ALA A 40 -5.98 2.94 -11.73
C ALA A 40 -7.38 2.52 -12.23
N SER A 41 -7.52 2.12 -13.50
CA SER A 41 -8.80 1.64 -14.03
C SER A 41 -9.29 0.36 -13.34
N GLY A 42 -8.38 -0.52 -12.91
CA GLY A 42 -8.72 -1.68 -12.09
C GLY A 42 -9.28 -1.29 -10.72
N ALA A 43 -8.73 -0.25 -10.09
CA ALA A 43 -9.25 0.29 -8.83
C ALA A 43 -10.62 0.96 -9.02
N ILE A 44 -10.81 1.70 -10.12
CA ILE A 44 -12.10 2.30 -10.49
C ILE A 44 -13.16 1.21 -10.71
N MET A 45 -12.81 0.13 -11.40
CA MET A 45 -13.70 -1.02 -11.60
C MET A 45 -14.17 -1.58 -10.25
N GLY A 46 -13.26 -1.77 -9.28
CA GLY A 46 -13.63 -2.16 -7.93
C GLY A 46 -14.53 -1.13 -7.23
N ALA A 47 -14.21 0.16 -7.35
CA ALA A 47 -14.98 1.24 -6.74
C ALA A 47 -16.42 1.32 -7.26
N VAL A 48 -16.63 1.08 -8.56
CA VAL A 48 -17.97 1.06 -9.19
C VAL A 48 -18.83 -0.11 -8.67
N LEU A 49 -18.22 -1.19 -8.20
CA LEU A 49 -18.93 -2.34 -7.63
C LEU A 49 -19.32 -2.14 -6.16
N ILE A 50 -18.70 -1.21 -5.43
CA ILE A 50 -18.96 -0.97 -4.00
C ILE A 50 -20.46 -0.78 -3.69
N PRO A 51 -21.25 0.00 -4.46
CA PRO A 51 -22.67 0.20 -4.17
C PRO A 51 -23.52 -1.06 -4.23
N ILE A 52 -23.06 -2.10 -4.95
CA ILE A 52 -23.75 -3.40 -5.02
C ILE A 52 -23.65 -4.12 -3.67
N PHE A 53 -22.48 -4.06 -3.03
CA PHE A 53 -22.24 -4.71 -1.73
C PHE A 53 -22.63 -3.82 -0.55
N SER A 54 -22.61 -2.50 -0.74
CA SER A 54 -22.96 -1.52 0.29
C SER A 54 -23.69 -0.32 -0.33
N PRO A 55 -25.02 -0.42 -0.54
CA PRO A 55 -25.81 0.68 -1.09
C PRO A 55 -25.78 1.95 -0.24
N SER A 56 -25.51 1.82 1.07
CA SER A 56 -25.42 2.93 2.02
C SER A 56 -24.08 3.66 1.99
N ALA A 57 -23.09 3.21 1.22
CA ALA A 57 -21.75 3.79 1.18
C ALA A 57 -21.76 5.29 0.85
N PHE A 58 -22.57 5.72 -0.13
CA PHE A 58 -22.67 7.14 -0.50
C PHE A 58 -23.25 8.00 0.62
N LYS A 59 -24.23 7.46 1.37
CA LYS A 59 -24.79 8.16 2.54
C LYS A 59 -23.73 8.29 3.63
N ALA A 60 -22.93 7.25 3.87
CA ALA A 60 -21.84 7.29 4.84
C ALA A 60 -20.79 8.36 4.49
N ILE A 61 -20.45 8.50 3.21
CA ILE A 61 -19.55 9.57 2.73
C ILE A 61 -20.15 10.95 3.00
N ALA A 62 -21.43 11.17 2.68
CA ALA A 62 -22.09 12.46 2.89
C ALA A 62 -22.17 12.88 4.37
N THR A 63 -22.22 11.90 5.28
CA THR A 63 -22.25 12.15 6.73
C THR A 63 -20.86 12.14 7.39
N ALA A 64 -19.80 11.84 6.64
CA ALA A 64 -18.46 11.71 7.21
C ALA A 64 -17.90 13.08 7.63
N PRO A 65 -17.12 13.16 8.72
CA PRO A 65 -16.47 14.40 9.12
C PRO A 65 -15.43 14.81 8.05
N PRO A 66 -15.25 16.12 7.77
CA PRO A 66 -14.34 16.60 6.72
C PRO A 66 -12.90 16.08 6.88
N ARG A 67 -12.43 15.92 8.13
CA ARG A 67 -11.12 15.35 8.42
C ARG A 67 -10.97 13.92 7.89
N ALA A 68 -12.01 13.08 8.00
CA ALA A 68 -11.96 11.71 7.48
C ALA A 68 -11.82 11.73 5.96
N TYR A 69 -12.59 12.57 5.28
CA TYR A 69 -12.51 12.73 3.83
C TYR A 69 -11.10 13.19 3.41
N LEU A 70 -10.55 14.22 4.05
CA LEU A 70 -9.21 14.73 3.74
C LEU A 70 -8.11 13.68 3.98
N CYS A 71 -8.14 12.98 5.12
CA CYS A 71 -7.15 11.95 5.43
C CYS A 71 -7.21 10.79 4.43
N LEU A 72 -8.42 10.31 4.08
CA LEU A 72 -8.59 9.20 3.14
C LEU A 72 -8.26 9.59 1.70
N MET A 73 -8.62 10.80 1.28
CA MET A 73 -8.23 11.35 -0.03
C MET A 73 -6.71 11.50 -0.13
N ALA A 74 -6.06 12.04 0.90
CA ALA A 74 -4.61 12.16 0.94
C ALA A 74 -3.93 10.77 0.90
N ALA A 75 -4.46 9.79 1.65
CA ALA A 75 -3.96 8.42 1.60
C ALA A 75 -4.11 7.80 0.20
N GLY A 76 -5.26 7.99 -0.45
CA GLY A 76 -5.49 7.54 -1.82
C GLY A 76 -4.54 8.19 -2.83
N PHE A 77 -4.31 9.51 -2.74
CA PHE A 77 -3.39 10.22 -3.61
C PHE A 77 -1.93 9.78 -3.39
N LEU A 78 -1.48 9.71 -2.13
CA LEU A 78 -0.11 9.30 -1.81
C LEU A 78 0.14 7.82 -2.14
N GLY A 79 -0.83 6.93 -1.90
CA GLY A 79 -0.69 5.50 -2.16
C GLY A 79 -0.88 5.13 -3.64
N SER A 80 -2.02 5.50 -4.22
CA SER A 80 -2.44 5.04 -5.54
C SER A 80 -1.94 5.92 -6.69
N PHE A 81 -1.49 7.15 -6.43
CA PHE A 81 -0.91 8.00 -7.47
C PHE A 81 0.59 8.16 -7.30
N VAL A 82 1.05 8.86 -6.26
CA VAL A 82 2.48 9.17 -6.07
C VAL A 82 3.29 7.91 -5.79
N GLY A 83 2.86 7.12 -4.80
CA GLY A 83 3.48 5.87 -4.40
C GLY A 83 3.47 4.84 -5.53
N GLN A 84 2.34 4.72 -6.23
CA GLN A 84 2.24 3.84 -7.39
C GLN A 84 3.21 4.25 -8.51
N LEU A 85 3.27 5.53 -8.92
CA LEU A 85 4.18 5.96 -9.98
C LEU A 85 5.65 5.67 -9.63
N THR A 86 6.05 5.98 -8.40
CA THR A 86 7.41 5.72 -7.93
C THR A 86 7.71 4.22 -7.80
N ASN A 87 6.75 3.42 -7.36
CA ASN A 87 6.88 1.96 -7.28
C ASN A 87 6.97 1.30 -8.66
N LEU A 88 6.09 1.68 -9.61
CA LEU A 88 6.15 1.18 -10.98
C LEU A 88 7.49 1.54 -11.62
N ASN A 89 8.02 2.74 -11.39
CA ASN A 89 9.35 3.11 -11.89
C ASN A 89 10.46 2.24 -11.27
N ALA A 90 10.42 2.02 -9.96
CA ALA A 90 11.37 1.15 -9.26
C ALA A 90 11.31 -0.29 -9.77
N LEU A 91 10.10 -0.85 -9.96
CA LEU A 91 9.90 -2.15 -10.55
C LEU A 91 10.34 -2.19 -12.02
N LYS A 92 10.21 -1.11 -12.80
CA LYS A 92 10.70 -1.09 -14.18
C LYS A 92 12.23 -1.24 -14.22
N LEU A 93 12.93 -0.54 -13.33
CA LEU A 93 14.39 -0.50 -13.27
C LEU A 93 15.05 -1.67 -12.52
N GLY A 94 14.38 -2.23 -11.51
CA GLY A 94 14.96 -3.22 -10.61
C GLY A 94 14.32 -4.61 -10.69
N GLU A 95 14.97 -5.58 -10.06
CA GLU A 95 14.42 -6.92 -9.84
C GLU A 95 13.33 -6.88 -8.75
N VAL A 96 12.26 -7.67 -8.93
CA VAL A 96 11.16 -7.76 -7.95
C VAL A 96 11.69 -8.16 -6.57
N THR A 97 12.63 -9.12 -6.52
CA THR A 97 13.24 -9.63 -5.28
C THR A 97 14.02 -8.58 -4.50
N LYS A 98 14.52 -7.52 -5.15
CA LYS A 98 15.24 -6.40 -4.51
C LYS A 98 14.30 -5.24 -4.18
N VAL A 99 13.39 -4.91 -5.11
CA VAL A 99 12.47 -3.76 -4.98
C VAL A 99 11.38 -4.02 -3.95
N VAL A 100 10.82 -5.23 -3.91
CA VAL A 100 9.69 -5.54 -3.01
C VAL A 100 10.07 -5.42 -1.55
N PRO A 101 11.19 -6.00 -1.05
CA PRO A 101 11.57 -5.83 0.35
C PRO A 101 11.78 -4.37 0.75
N VAL A 102 12.43 -3.57 -0.11
CA VAL A 102 12.64 -2.13 0.14
C VAL A 102 11.32 -1.39 0.20
N THR A 103 10.42 -1.62 -0.77
CA THR A 103 9.11 -0.95 -0.78
C THR A 103 8.19 -1.44 0.34
N ALA A 104 8.34 -2.68 0.81
CA ALA A 104 7.63 -3.27 1.95
C ALA A 104 8.17 -2.81 3.31
N SER A 105 9.21 -1.98 3.37
CA SER A 105 9.76 -1.43 4.62
C SER A 105 8.97 -0.23 5.16
N TRP A 106 7.90 0.21 4.49
CA TRP A 106 7.04 1.31 4.93
C TRP A 106 6.41 1.14 6.34
N PRO A 107 6.21 -0.07 6.91
CA PRO A 107 5.77 -0.20 8.30
C PRO A 107 6.72 0.48 9.30
N LEU A 108 8.00 0.64 8.97
CA LEU A 108 8.95 1.40 9.78
C LEU A 108 8.54 2.87 9.91
N LEU A 109 8.15 3.48 8.79
CA LEU A 109 7.64 4.86 8.77
C LEU A 109 6.29 4.95 9.46
N ALA A 110 5.41 3.97 9.27
CA ALA A 110 4.11 3.92 9.93
C ALA A 110 4.26 3.80 11.46
N MET A 111 5.18 2.97 11.95
CA MET A 111 5.47 2.86 13.38
C MET A 111 6.04 4.18 13.94
N ALA A 112 6.99 4.80 13.24
CA ALA A 112 7.53 6.10 13.67
C ALA A 112 6.43 7.17 13.72
N ALA A 113 5.58 7.24 12.70
CA ALA A 113 4.44 8.14 12.67
C ALA A 113 3.42 7.83 13.78
N ALA A 114 3.16 6.56 14.09
CA ALA A 114 2.28 6.16 15.18
C ALA A 114 2.82 6.58 16.55
N PHE A 115 4.14 6.48 16.77
CA PHE A 115 4.77 6.96 18.00
C PHE A 115 4.65 8.49 18.14
N ILE A 116 4.92 9.23 17.06
CA ILE A 116 4.96 10.70 17.10
C ILE A 116 3.56 11.31 17.10
N LEU A 117 2.66 10.81 16.25
CA LEU A 117 1.35 11.42 15.98
C LEU A 117 0.21 10.81 16.78
N LEU A 118 0.29 9.51 17.10
CA LEU A 118 -0.75 8.78 17.84
C LEU A 118 -0.38 8.53 19.30
N GLY A 119 0.86 8.84 19.71
CA GLY A 119 1.34 8.65 21.07
C GLY A 119 1.47 7.18 21.48
N GLU A 120 1.62 6.27 20.51
CA GLU A 120 1.79 4.85 20.83
C GLU A 120 3.08 4.59 21.63
N PRO A 121 3.06 3.69 22.62
CA PRO A 121 4.25 3.39 23.40
C PRO A 121 5.31 2.67 22.56
N VAL A 122 6.55 3.13 22.71
CA VAL A 122 7.75 2.45 22.19
C VAL A 122 8.15 1.37 23.18
N THR A 123 8.06 0.11 22.76
CA THR A 123 8.47 -1.04 23.57
C THR A 123 9.72 -1.69 22.99
N ALA A 124 10.51 -2.37 23.82
CA ALA A 124 11.69 -3.11 23.36
C ALA A 124 11.34 -4.14 22.26
N LYS A 125 10.14 -4.74 22.32
CA LYS A 125 9.63 -5.66 21.28
C LYS A 125 9.43 -4.95 19.95
N LYS A 126 8.82 -3.77 19.95
CA LYS A 126 8.62 -2.95 18.74
C LYS A 126 9.97 -2.52 18.13
N VAL A 127 10.94 -2.14 18.97
CA VAL A 127 12.30 -1.80 18.51
C VAL A 127 13.00 -3.02 17.91
N GLY A 128 12.94 -4.19 18.55
CA GLY A 128 13.49 -5.43 18.01
C GLY A 128 12.87 -5.80 16.65
N ALA A 129 11.56 -5.65 16.50
CA ALA A 129 10.88 -5.86 15.22
C ALA A 129 11.40 -4.91 14.12
N VAL A 130 11.59 -3.63 14.43
CA VAL A 130 12.18 -2.64 13.50
C VAL A 130 13.57 -3.07 13.05
N VAL A 131 14.44 -3.48 13.99
CA VAL A 131 15.81 -3.92 13.67
C VAL A 131 15.80 -5.14 12.73
N LEU A 132 14.92 -6.11 12.98
CA LEU A 132 14.80 -7.29 12.13
C LEU A 132 14.30 -6.95 10.72
N VAL A 133 13.28 -6.08 10.61
CA VAL A 133 12.77 -5.61 9.31
C VAL A 133 13.88 -4.87 8.54
N VAL A 134 14.57 -3.92 9.18
CA VAL A 134 15.67 -3.18 8.55
C VAL A 134 16.77 -4.12 8.08
N SER A 135 17.18 -5.07 8.93
CA SER A 135 18.23 -6.03 8.59
C SER A 135 17.83 -6.92 7.40
N GLY A 136 16.57 -7.38 7.36
CA GLY A 136 16.05 -8.17 6.23
C GLY A 136 16.00 -7.38 4.93
N VAL A 137 15.63 -6.09 4.99
CA VAL A 137 15.61 -5.20 3.82
C VAL A 137 17.03 -4.95 3.29
N ILE A 138 18.01 -4.73 4.18
CA ILE A 138 19.41 -4.56 3.79
C ILE A 138 19.93 -5.84 3.13
N LEU A 139 19.67 -7.00 3.73
CA LEU A 139 20.11 -8.28 3.19
C LEU A 139 19.52 -8.56 1.80
N ALA A 140 18.23 -8.26 1.59
CA ALA A 140 17.59 -8.47 0.29
C ALA A 140 18.04 -7.51 -0.81
N ARG A 141 18.71 -6.41 -0.45
CA ARG A 141 19.26 -5.44 -1.42
C ARG A 141 20.62 -5.88 -1.98
N ILE A 142 21.43 -6.57 -1.18
CA ILE A 142 22.78 -7.06 -1.53
C ILE A 142 22.64 -8.14 -2.61
#